data_AF-A0A661NP61-F1
#
_entry.id   AF-A0A661NP61-F1
#
_cell.length_a   1.000
_cell.length_b   1.000
_cell.length_c   1.000
_cell.angle_alpha   90.00
_cell.angle_beta   90.00
_cell.angle_gamma   90.00
#
_symmetry.space_group_name_H-M   'P 1'
#
loop_
_entity.id
_entity.type
_entity.pdbx_description
1 polymer ?
#
loop_
_entity_poly.entity_id
_entity_poly.type
_entity_poly.pdbx_seq_one_letter_code
_entity_poly.pdbx_strand_id
1 'polypeptide(L)'
;MIHVPLVIHWPGMAPARIAGSVGLVSIAATITDAAGVPPMTGLDGASLVPVLEARRGTTGPVLGVTGGLSFAVHGHFKLVRSRGRADAWMDLLRDPLEYASAPNVGPKDVARLTTALTLATRAPSPRRTPPPVIDADTLRRLRALGYVD
;
A
#
# COMPACT_ATOMS: atom_id res chain seq x y z
N MET A 1 4.97 -2.09 10.55
CA MET A 1 5.38 -1.86 9.15
C MET A 1 4.90 -2.98 8.22
N ILE A 2 4.31 -2.65 7.06
CA ILE A 2 4.10 -3.59 5.95
C ILE A 2 5.00 -3.10 4.80
N HIS A 3 6.13 -3.77 4.61
CA HIS A 3 7.06 -3.48 3.53
C HIS A 3 7.46 -4.81 2.89
N VAL A 4 7.16 -4.97 1.61
CA VAL A 4 7.42 -6.20 0.86
C VAL A 4 8.54 -5.93 -0.15
N PRO A 5 9.56 -6.79 -0.23
CA PRO A 5 10.57 -6.68 -1.27
C PRO A 5 9.93 -6.76 -2.66
N LEU A 6 10.19 -5.76 -3.51
CA LEU A 6 9.91 -5.80 -4.94
C LEU A 6 11.24 -5.86 -5.69
N VAL A 7 11.44 -6.92 -6.47
CA VAL A 7 12.60 -7.09 -7.33
C VAL A 7 12.11 -7.14 -8.78
N ILE A 8 12.68 -6.30 -9.64
CA ILE A 8 12.36 -6.25 -11.07
C ILE A 8 13.65 -6.54 -11.82
N HIS A 9 13.60 -7.55 -12.70
CA HIS A 9 14.64 -7.80 -13.68
C HIS A 9 14.18 -7.21 -15.02
N TRP A 10 14.98 -6.30 -15.59
CA TRP A 10 14.63 -5.57 -16.79
C TRP A 10 15.75 -5.65 -17.84
N PRO A 11 15.45 -6.06 -19.10
CA PRO A 11 16.45 -6.19 -20.14
C PRO A 11 17.22 -4.89 -20.40
N GLY A 12 18.55 -4.97 -20.45
CA GLY A 12 19.41 -3.81 -20.74
C GLY A 12 19.57 -2.80 -19.60
N MET A 13 18.92 -3.01 -18.45
CA MET A 13 19.14 -2.16 -17.27
C MET A 13 20.26 -2.70 -16.38
N ALA A 14 21.14 -1.81 -15.95
CA ALA A 14 22.12 -2.12 -14.92
C ALA A 14 21.45 -2.28 -13.55
N PRO A 15 22.00 -3.12 -12.64
CA PRO A 15 21.48 -3.26 -11.28
C PRO A 15 21.43 -1.93 -10.53
N ALA A 16 20.33 -1.69 -9.82
CA ALA A 16 20.14 -0.51 -8.99
C ALA A 16 19.21 -0.81 -7.80
N ARG A 17 19.35 -0.04 -6.72
CA ARG A 17 18.39 -0.01 -5.61
C ARG A 17 17.70 1.35 -5.60
N ILE A 18 16.38 1.34 -5.69
CA ILE A 18 15.56 2.56 -5.66
C ILE A 18 14.85 2.59 -4.31
N ALA A 19 15.07 3.66 -3.53
CA ALA A 19 14.53 3.80 -2.18
C ALA A 19 13.12 4.41 -2.13
N GLY A 20 12.61 4.92 -3.26
CA GLY A 20 11.31 5.57 -3.29
C GLY A 20 10.15 4.59 -3.12
N SER A 21 9.10 5.05 -2.44
CA SER A 21 7.93 4.23 -2.14
C SER A 21 7.17 3.87 -3.41
N VAL A 22 6.76 2.61 -3.50
CA VAL A 22 5.91 2.06 -4.56
C VAL A 22 4.82 1.19 -3.93
N GLY A 23 3.66 1.08 -4.60
CA GLY A 23 2.53 0.30 -4.12
C GLY A 23 2.21 -0.88 -5.03
N LEU A 24 1.51 -1.89 -4.49
CA LEU A 24 1.05 -3.05 -5.27
C LEU A 24 0.21 -2.66 -6.48
N VAL A 25 -0.59 -1.59 -6.35
CA VAL A 25 -1.42 -1.05 -7.44
C VAL A 25 -0.62 -0.61 -8.67
N SER A 26 0.66 -0.27 -8.51
CA SER A 26 1.52 0.12 -9.63
C SER A 26 1.91 -1.05 -10.53
N ILE A 27 1.80 -2.31 -10.08
CA ILE A 27 2.32 -3.47 -10.83
C ILE A 27 1.55 -3.66 -12.15
N ALA A 28 0.21 -3.63 -12.11
CA ALA A 28 -0.60 -3.80 -13.31
C ALA A 28 -0.29 -2.72 -14.36
N ALA A 29 -0.26 -1.45 -13.94
CA ALA A 29 0.06 -0.32 -14.82
C ALA A 29 1.49 -0.43 -15.40
N THR A 30 2.44 -0.89 -14.60
CA THR A 30 3.83 -1.09 -15.03
C THR A 30 3.94 -2.19 -16.08
N ILE A 31 3.23 -3.31 -15.89
CA ILE A 31 3.26 -4.43 -16.85
C ILE A 31 2.66 -4.01 -18.19
N THR A 32 1.52 -3.29 -18.18
CA THR A 32 0.88 -2.85 -19.43
C THR A 32 1.74 -1.85 -20.18
N ASP A 33 2.35 -0.91 -19.47
CA ASP A 33 3.27 0.10 -20.04
C ASP A 33 4.51 -0.58 -20.63
N ALA A 34 5.13 -1.49 -19.87
CA ALA A 34 6.27 -2.28 -20.30
C ALA A 34 5.99 -3.14 -21.54
N ALA A 35 4.78 -3.68 -21.65
CA ALA A 35 4.37 -4.51 -22.78
C ALA A 35 3.98 -3.69 -24.03
N GLY A 36 3.92 -2.36 -23.94
CA GLY A 36 3.47 -1.50 -25.03
C GLY A 36 2.01 -1.71 -25.42
N VAL A 37 1.19 -2.24 -24.50
CA VAL A 37 -0.24 -2.44 -24.73
C VAL A 37 -1.03 -1.23 -24.24
N PRO A 38 -2.27 -1.00 -24.72
CA PRO A 38 -3.09 0.09 -24.24
C PRO A 38 -3.26 0.06 -22.71
N PRO A 39 -3.22 1.23 -22.02
CA PRO A 39 -3.42 1.30 -20.58
C PRO A 39 -4.77 0.71 -20.18
N MET A 40 -4.77 -0.12 -19.13
CA MET A 40 -6.02 -0.58 -18.51
C MET A 40 -6.74 0.59 -17.86
N THR A 41 -8.03 0.73 -18.14
CA THR A 41 -8.87 1.74 -17.51
C THR A 41 -9.20 1.35 -16.07
N GLY A 42 -9.33 2.34 -15.19
CA GLY A 42 -9.73 2.13 -13.79
C GLY A 42 -8.62 1.60 -12.88
N LEU A 43 -7.36 1.65 -13.28
CA LEU A 43 -6.24 1.39 -12.37
C LEU A 43 -5.95 2.61 -11.49
N ASP A 44 -5.76 2.37 -10.19
CA ASP A 44 -5.36 3.41 -9.23
C ASP A 44 -3.85 3.70 -9.26
N GLY A 45 -3.04 2.76 -9.76
CA GLY A 45 -1.59 2.83 -9.73
C GLY A 45 -0.98 3.46 -10.97
N ALA A 46 0.13 4.19 -10.78
CA ALA A 46 0.97 4.67 -11.87
C ALA A 46 2.06 3.65 -12.23
N SER A 47 2.47 3.64 -13.51
CA SER A 47 3.58 2.83 -14.00
C SER A 47 4.90 3.19 -13.32
N LEU A 48 5.73 2.17 -13.08
CA LEU A 48 7.09 2.31 -12.56
C LEU A 48 8.14 2.50 -13.66
N VAL A 49 7.80 2.38 -14.95
CA VAL A 49 8.78 2.52 -16.06
C VAL A 49 9.57 3.83 -15.95
N PRO A 50 8.96 5.02 -15.73
CA PRO A 50 9.73 6.26 -15.56
C PRO A 50 10.66 6.24 -14.33
N VAL A 51 10.28 5.54 -13.25
CA VAL A 51 11.08 5.40 -12.03
C VAL A 51 12.29 4.48 -12.28
N LEU A 52 12.06 3.40 -13.05
CA LEU A 52 13.09 2.43 -13.45
C LEU A 52 14.14 3.09 -14.36
N GLU A 53 13.68 3.85 -15.37
CA GLU A 53 14.54 4.57 -16.31
C GLU A 53 15.36 5.66 -15.61
N ALA A 54 14.72 6.48 -14.78
CA ALA A 54 15.39 7.53 -14.02
C ALA A 54 16.25 7.00 -12.85
N ARG A 55 16.07 5.73 -12.49
CA ARG A 55 16.68 5.05 -11.31
C ARG A 55 16.45 5.79 -10.00
N ARG A 56 15.35 6.55 -9.91
CA ARG A 56 14.96 7.36 -8.75
C ARG A 56 13.50 7.78 -8.89
N GLY A 57 12.89 8.16 -7.77
CA GLY A 57 11.52 8.67 -7.73
C GLY A 57 10.57 7.72 -7.02
N THR A 58 9.28 8.04 -7.11
CA THR A 58 8.17 7.37 -6.42
C THR A 58 6.90 7.59 -7.24
N THR A 59 5.91 6.71 -7.07
CA THR A 59 4.57 6.88 -7.69
C THR A 59 3.61 7.69 -6.83
N GLY A 60 4.08 8.24 -5.71
CA GLY A 60 3.27 9.04 -4.78
C GLY A 60 3.06 8.35 -3.44
N PRO A 61 2.05 8.75 -2.66
CA PRO A 61 1.70 8.09 -1.42
C PRO A 61 1.25 6.65 -1.65
N VAL A 62 1.78 5.72 -0.86
CA VAL A 62 1.35 4.32 -0.84
C VAL A 62 0.26 4.16 0.21
N LEU A 63 -0.86 3.57 -0.18
CA LEU A 63 -2.03 3.39 0.67
C LEU A 63 -2.16 1.92 1.08
N GLY A 64 -2.74 1.67 2.25
CA GLY A 64 -3.05 0.32 2.68
C GLY A 64 -4.11 0.25 3.76
N VAL A 65 -4.68 -0.94 3.92
CA VAL A 65 -5.69 -1.26 4.93
C VAL A 65 -5.32 -2.57 5.58
N THR A 66 -5.38 -2.64 6.91
CA THR A 66 -5.15 -3.87 7.68
C THR A 66 -5.89 -3.80 9.01
N GLY A 67 -6.60 -4.87 9.40
CA GLY A 67 -7.24 -4.96 10.72
C GLY A 67 -8.16 -3.77 11.09
N GLY A 68 -8.84 -3.16 10.11
CA GLY A 68 -9.69 -1.97 10.33
C GLY A 68 -8.92 -0.64 10.46
N LEU A 69 -7.60 -0.66 10.28
CA LEU A 69 -6.75 0.51 10.15
C LEU A 69 -6.56 0.83 8.67
N SER A 70 -6.55 2.10 8.32
CA SER A 70 -6.05 2.57 7.03
C SER A 70 -4.78 3.39 7.23
N PHE A 71 -3.89 3.36 6.26
CA PHE A 71 -2.64 4.11 6.35
C PHE A 71 -2.19 4.66 5.00
N ALA A 72 -1.40 5.72 5.05
CA ALA A 72 -0.71 6.31 3.91
C ALA A 72 0.78 6.49 4.25
N VAL A 73 1.67 6.14 3.32
CA VAL A 73 3.12 6.25 3.47
C VAL A 73 3.68 7.10 2.34
N HIS A 74 4.59 8.03 2.66
CA HIS A 74 5.36 8.74 1.66
C HIS A 74 6.72 9.13 2.23
N GLY A 75 7.80 8.77 1.53
CA GLY A 75 9.14 8.88 2.08
C GLY A 75 9.26 8.05 3.35
N HIS A 76 9.71 8.68 4.43
CA HIS A 76 9.81 8.06 5.76
C HIS A 76 8.59 8.29 6.66
N PHE A 77 7.59 9.08 6.26
CA PHE A 77 6.42 9.31 7.10
C PHE A 77 5.28 8.36 6.78
N LYS A 78 4.60 7.94 7.84
CA LYS A 78 3.37 7.15 7.78
C LYS A 78 2.28 7.80 8.62
N LEU A 79 1.10 7.94 8.02
CA LEU A 79 -0.13 8.29 8.71
C LEU A 79 -0.96 7.02 8.89
N VAL A 80 -1.44 6.75 10.10
CA VAL A 80 -2.38 5.67 10.42
C VAL A 80 -3.67 6.26 10.95
N ARG A 81 -4.79 5.80 10.41
CA ARG A 81 -6.13 6.18 10.82
C ARG A 81 -6.92 4.96 11.27
N SER A 82 -7.60 5.11 12.40
CA SER A 82 -8.55 4.15 12.93
C SER A 82 -9.85 4.87 13.27
N ARG A 83 -10.98 4.17 13.14
CA ARG A 83 -12.29 4.76 13.44
C ARG A 83 -12.38 5.09 14.93
N GLY A 84 -12.73 6.35 15.24
CA GLY A 84 -12.92 6.81 16.63
C GLY A 84 -11.61 7.04 17.40
N ARG A 85 -10.45 7.00 16.73
CA ARG A 85 -9.16 7.37 17.32
C ARG A 85 -8.56 8.55 16.57
N ALA A 86 -7.73 9.32 17.27
CA ALA A 86 -6.91 10.33 16.63
C ALA A 86 -5.94 9.69 15.62
N ASP A 87 -5.60 10.44 14.59
CA ASP A 87 -4.58 10.06 13.62
C ASP A 87 -3.23 9.87 14.31
N ALA A 88 -2.55 8.77 13.98
CA ALA A 88 -1.22 8.47 14.49
C ALA A 88 -0.17 8.65 13.37
N TRP A 89 0.94 9.29 13.72
CA TRP A 89 2.03 9.59 12.78
C TRP A 89 3.26 8.80 13.17
N MET A 90 3.99 8.24 12.21
CA MET A 90 5.23 7.50 12.43
C MET A 90 6.34 8.04 11.52
N ASP A 91 7.57 8.08 12.04
CA ASP A 91 8.79 8.36 11.29
C ASP A 91 9.56 7.05 11.14
N LEU A 92 9.41 6.40 9.99
CA LEU A 92 9.99 5.10 9.67
C LEU A 92 11.52 5.14 9.51
N LEU A 93 12.13 6.33 9.40
CA LEU A 93 13.58 6.47 9.37
C LEU A 93 14.15 6.44 10.79
N ARG A 94 13.49 7.12 11.72
CA ARG A 94 13.92 7.21 13.12
C ARG A 94 13.45 6.04 13.97
N ASP A 95 12.24 5.55 13.68
CA ASP A 95 11.60 4.45 14.37
C ASP A 95 10.94 3.48 13.37
N PRO A 96 11.75 2.62 12.71
CA PRO A 96 11.25 1.64 11.76
C PRO A 96 10.26 0.63 12.35
N LEU A 97 10.29 0.46 13.68
CA LEU A 97 9.45 -0.49 14.41
C LEU A 97 8.14 0.13 14.91
N GLU A 98 7.95 1.44 14.70
CA GLU A 98 6.71 2.17 14.99
C GLU A 98 6.31 2.12 16.48
N TYR A 99 7.29 2.15 17.39
CA TYR A 99 7.05 2.16 18.84
C TYR A 99 6.56 3.52 19.37
N ALA A 100 6.90 4.61 18.70
CA ALA A 100 6.58 5.96 19.12
C ALA A 100 5.99 6.78 17.97
N SER A 101 5.03 7.64 18.32
CA SER A 101 4.51 8.62 17.38
C SER A 101 5.59 9.64 16.99
N ALA A 102 5.60 10.04 15.72
CA ALA A 102 6.47 11.09 15.20
C ALA A 102 6.16 12.43 15.89
N PRO A 103 7.14 13.06 16.57
CA PRO A 103 6.91 14.30 17.29
C PRO A 103 6.78 15.52 16.39
N ASN A 104 7.34 15.46 15.17
CA ASN A 104 7.38 16.58 14.23
C ASN A 104 7.20 16.08 12.79
N VAL A 105 6.03 16.30 12.21
CA VAL A 105 5.76 16.03 10.79
C VAL A 105 5.60 17.37 10.08
N GLY A 106 6.32 17.55 8.97
CA GLY A 106 6.27 18.78 8.19
C GLY A 106 4.87 19.03 7.60
N PRO A 107 4.43 20.30 7.44
CA PRO A 107 3.08 20.62 6.96
C PRO A 107 2.79 20.06 5.56
N LYS A 108 3.83 19.92 4.71
CA LYS A 108 3.71 19.31 3.38
C LYS A 108 3.35 17.83 3.46
N ASP A 109 3.99 17.09 4.35
CA ASP A 109 3.74 15.66 4.55
C ASP A 109 2.38 15.43 5.22
N VAL A 110 2.02 16.29 6.18
CA VAL A 110 0.67 16.30 6.78
C VAL A 110 -0.40 16.46 5.70
N ALA A 111 -0.28 17.50 4.87
CA ALA A 111 -1.24 17.78 3.82
C ALA A 111 -1.31 16.65 2.77
N ARG A 112 -0.15 16.12 2.36
CA ARG A 112 -0.04 15.05 1.36
C ARG A 112 -0.70 13.76 1.84
N LEU A 113 -0.33 13.27 3.02
CA LEU A 113 -0.80 11.98 3.53
C LEU A 113 -2.26 12.06 3.97
N THR A 114 -2.68 13.17 4.58
CA THR A 114 -4.08 13.37 4.98
C THR A 114 -5.00 13.43 3.76
N THR A 115 -4.61 14.17 2.72
CA THR A 115 -5.38 14.26 1.47
C THR A 115 -5.50 12.90 0.81
N ALA A 116 -4.36 12.21 0.61
CA ALA A 116 -4.35 10.90 -0.03
C ALA A 116 -5.24 9.89 0.70
N LEU A 117 -5.11 9.79 2.02
CA LEU A 117 -5.90 8.85 2.82
C LEU A 117 -7.39 9.21 2.85
N THR A 118 -7.71 10.50 2.84
CA THR A 118 -9.11 10.97 2.82
C THR A 118 -9.78 10.68 1.47
N LEU A 119 -9.09 10.90 0.35
CA LEU A 119 -9.61 10.55 -0.97
C LEU A 119 -9.84 9.04 -1.11
N ALA A 120 -8.86 8.24 -0.69
CA ALA A 120 -8.94 6.78 -0.77
C ALA A 120 -10.09 6.19 0.06
N THR A 121 -10.36 6.76 1.23
CA THR A 121 -11.44 6.28 2.12
C THR A 121 -12.82 6.79 1.71
N ARG A 122 -12.91 7.78 0.82
CA ARG A 122 -14.18 8.28 0.24
C ARG A 122 -14.58 7.55 -1.03
N ALA A 123 -13.65 6.92 -1.73
CA ALA A 123 -13.95 6.16 -2.93
C ALA A 123 -14.91 4.99 -2.59
N PRO A 124 -15.96 4.74 -3.40
CA PRO A 124 -16.83 3.60 -3.20
C PRO A 124 -16.00 2.31 -3.23
N SER A 125 -15.97 1.56 -2.12
CA SER A 125 -15.42 0.20 -2.18
C SER A 125 -16.33 -0.63 -3.08
N PRO A 126 -15.80 -1.45 -4.01
CA PRO A 126 -16.60 -2.44 -4.70
C PRO A 126 -17.37 -3.26 -3.65
N ARG A 127 -18.64 -3.57 -3.93
CA ARG A 127 -19.57 -4.23 -3.00
C ARG A 127 -18.84 -5.28 -2.17
N ARG A 128 -18.87 -5.16 -0.84
CA ARG A 128 -18.56 -6.28 0.04
C ARG A 128 -19.45 -7.43 -0.39
N THR A 129 -18.86 -8.46 -0.97
CA THR A 129 -19.51 -9.76 -1.03
C THR A 129 -19.85 -10.15 0.41
N PRO A 130 -21.06 -10.65 0.68
CA PRO A 130 -21.35 -11.24 1.97
C PRO A 130 -20.25 -12.25 2.31
N PRO A 131 -19.85 -12.37 3.59
CA PRO A 131 -18.93 -13.42 3.98
C PRO A 131 -19.46 -14.77 3.46
N PRO A 132 -18.60 -15.62 2.88
CA PRO A 132 -19.05 -16.90 2.35
C PRO A 132 -19.70 -17.71 3.48
N VAL A 133 -20.86 -18.30 3.19
CA VAL A 133 -21.49 -19.24 4.12
C VAL A 133 -20.57 -20.46 4.19
N ILE A 134 -20.00 -20.72 5.37
CA ILE A 134 -19.19 -21.91 5.61
C ILE A 134 -20.15 -23.07 5.81
N ASP A 135 -20.14 -24.05 4.89
CA ASP A 135 -20.96 -25.24 5.03
C ASP A 135 -20.50 -26.12 6.21
N ALA A 136 -21.36 -27.04 6.63
CA ALA A 136 -21.13 -27.88 7.80
C ALA A 136 -19.94 -28.84 7.65
N ASP A 137 -19.58 -29.24 6.43
CA ASP A 137 -18.43 -30.10 6.18
C ASP A 137 -17.12 -29.30 6.32
N THR A 138 -17.07 -28.12 5.71
CA THR A 138 -15.97 -27.16 5.84
C THR A 138 -15.76 -26.77 7.31
N LEU A 139 -16.84 -26.48 8.06
CA LEU A 139 -16.73 -26.16 9.48
C LEU A 139 -16.17 -27.33 10.32
N ARG A 140 -16.57 -28.57 10.03
CA ARG A 140 -16.00 -29.77 10.68
C ARG A 140 -14.50 -29.90 10.40
N ARG A 141 -14.08 -29.70 9.15
CA ARG A 141 -12.65 -29.74 8.78
C ARG A 141 -11.85 -28.66 9.49
N LEU A 142 -12.38 -27.43 9.57
CA LEU A 142 -11.73 -26.34 10.28
C LEU A 142 -11.59 -26.61 11.78
N ARG A 143 -12.61 -27.20 12.42
CA ARG A 143 -12.51 -27.66 13.82
C ARG A 143 -11.47 -28.77 14.01
N ALA A 144 -11.45 -29.77 13.12
CA ALA A 144 -10.46 -30.86 13.18
C ALA A 144 -9.02 -30.35 13.02
N LEU A 145 -8.83 -29.21 12.34
CA LEU A 145 -7.55 -28.52 12.19
C LEU A 145 -7.27 -27.49 13.30
N GLY A 146 -8.18 -27.27 14.25
CA GLY A 146 -8.01 -26.33 15.36
C GLY A 146 -8.15 -24.85 14.98
N TYR A 147 -8.74 -24.53 13.82
CA TYR A 147 -9.00 -23.14 13.41
C TYR A 147 -10.26 -22.54 14.04
N VAL A 148 -11.11 -23.38 14.65
CA VAL A 148 -12.39 -22.99 15.27
C VAL A 148 -12.58 -23.85 16.51
N ASP A 149 -12.98 -23.24 17.62
CA ASP A 149 -13.35 -23.92 18.87
C ASP A 149 -14.68 -24.70 18.75
#